data_AF-L9ZJZ2-F1
#
_entry.id   AF-L9ZJZ2-F1
#
_cell.length_a   1.000
_cell.length_b   1.000
_cell.length_c   1.000
_cell.angle_alpha   90.00
_cell.angle_beta   90.00
_cell.angle_gamma   90.00
#
_symmetry.space_group_name_H-M   'P 1'
#
loop_
_entity.id
_entity.type
_entity.pdbx_description
1 polymer ?
#
loop_
_entity_poly.entity_id
_entity_poly.type
_entity_poly.pdbx_seq_one_letter_code
_entity_poly.pdbx_strand_id
1 'polypeptide(L)'
;MQEYERKQLLERVEREGATVGADIPETITVQGEEIDLRTFVFEIKRRETIPAGERDRVEQAKRNLRRERLERLERIEEGDISREVGDELAQSIIGIDRALNALESLGPTDLEREQQVQQAQDRKRWMSFLKKALGQEDDASARRGR
;
A
#
# COMPACT_ATOMS: atom_id res chain seq x y z
N MET A 1 1.70 -0.39 -27.33
CA MET A 1 3.17 -0.57 -27.28
C MET A 1 3.53 -1.87 -27.99
N GLN A 2 4.76 -2.04 -28.44
CA GLN A 2 5.17 -3.28 -29.13
C GLN A 2 5.38 -4.43 -28.13
N GLU A 3 5.24 -5.69 -28.57
CA GLU A 3 5.35 -6.88 -27.70
C GLU A 3 6.71 -6.98 -26.99
N TYR A 4 7.80 -6.62 -27.68
CA TYR A 4 9.14 -6.66 -27.06
C TYR A 4 9.27 -5.64 -25.93
N GLU A 5 8.62 -4.48 -26.02
CA GLU A 5 8.63 -3.46 -24.99
C GLU A 5 7.87 -3.94 -23.77
N ARG A 6 6.70 -4.55 -24.02
CA ARG A 6 5.87 -5.19 -22.99
C ARG A 6 6.67 -6.23 -22.20
N LYS A 7 7.35 -7.13 -22.91
CA LYS A 7 8.18 -8.17 -22.28
C LYS A 7 9.29 -7.58 -21.41
N GLN A 8 9.96 -6.51 -21.86
CA GLN A 8 10.99 -5.83 -21.07
C GLN A 8 10.42 -5.20 -19.78
N LEU A 9 9.21 -4.63 -19.84
CA LEU A 9 8.55 -4.06 -18.67
C LEU A 9 8.21 -5.14 -17.64
N LEU A 10 7.65 -6.27 -18.08
CA LEU A 10 7.29 -7.39 -17.21
C LEU A 10 8.54 -7.99 -16.55
N GLU A 11 9.60 -8.24 -17.33
CA GLU A 11 10.86 -8.76 -16.78
C GLU A 11 11.48 -7.80 -15.75
N ARG A 12 11.39 -6.49 -15.98
CA ARG A 12 11.86 -5.47 -15.02
C ARG A 12 11.08 -5.51 -13.72
N VAL A 13 9.76 -5.70 -13.79
CA VAL A 13 8.86 -5.76 -12.62
C VAL A 13 9.10 -7.04 -11.81
N GLU A 14 9.29 -8.17 -12.47
CA GLU A 14 9.44 -9.48 -11.82
C GLU A 14 10.87 -9.76 -11.32
N ARG A 15 11.84 -8.95 -11.72
CA ARG A 15 13.25 -9.14 -11.34
C ARG A 15 13.42 -9.17 -9.83
N GLU A 16 14.17 -10.16 -9.35
CA GLU A 16 14.60 -10.22 -7.95
C GLU A 16 15.33 -8.92 -7.56
N GLY A 17 14.87 -8.27 -6.50
CA GLY A 17 15.42 -7.01 -6.04
C GLY A 17 14.97 -5.77 -6.82
N ALA A 18 13.94 -5.85 -7.67
CA ALA A 18 13.37 -4.68 -8.37
C ALA A 18 13.00 -3.53 -7.40
N THR A 19 12.68 -3.84 -6.15
CA THR A 19 12.34 -2.86 -5.12
C THR A 19 13.54 -2.13 -4.49
N VAL A 20 14.78 -2.59 -4.76
CA VAL A 20 15.99 -1.99 -4.20
C VAL A 20 16.26 -0.66 -4.88
N GLY A 21 16.36 0.42 -4.09
CA GLY A 21 16.51 1.78 -4.61
C GLY A 21 15.28 2.39 -5.27
N ALA A 22 14.20 1.60 -5.45
CA ALA A 22 12.94 2.12 -5.99
C ALA A 22 12.23 3.04 -4.99
N ASP A 23 11.51 4.03 -5.53
CA ASP A 23 10.67 4.91 -4.75
C ASP A 23 9.29 4.30 -4.48
N ILE A 24 8.74 4.63 -3.32
CA ILE A 24 7.32 4.34 -3.02
C ILE A 24 6.48 5.46 -3.65
N PRO A 25 5.42 5.14 -4.42
CA PRO A 25 4.50 6.13 -4.97
C PRO A 25 3.96 7.05 -3.88
N GLU A 26 3.86 8.34 -4.18
CA GLU A 26 3.24 9.34 -3.28
C GLU A 26 1.84 8.88 -2.89
N THR A 27 1.00 8.65 -3.91
CA THR A 27 -0.36 8.17 -3.77
C THR A 27 -0.61 6.89 -4.57
N ILE A 28 -1.67 6.17 -4.18
CA ILE A 28 -2.30 5.13 -5.00
C ILE A 28 -3.82 5.30 -4.93
N THR A 29 -4.52 4.90 -5.98
CA THR A 29 -5.96 4.71 -5.92
C THR A 29 -6.26 3.25 -5.55
N VAL A 30 -7.10 3.03 -4.55
CA VAL A 30 -7.61 1.72 -4.15
C VAL A 30 -9.12 1.79 -4.12
N GLN A 31 -9.81 0.96 -4.92
CA GLN A 31 -11.28 0.93 -4.96
C GLN A 31 -11.94 2.32 -5.19
N GLY A 32 -11.26 3.21 -5.90
CA GLY A 32 -11.75 4.57 -6.19
C GLY A 32 -11.34 5.64 -5.17
N GLU A 33 -10.60 5.27 -4.13
CA GLU A 33 -10.13 6.20 -3.09
C GLU A 33 -8.62 6.42 -3.23
N GLU A 34 -8.19 7.68 -3.22
CA GLU A 34 -6.77 8.03 -3.24
C GLU A 34 -6.18 7.95 -1.84
N ILE A 35 -5.01 7.31 -1.73
CA ILE A 35 -4.32 6.99 -0.48
C ILE A 35 -2.88 7.49 -0.57
N ASP A 36 -2.40 8.19 0.46
CA ASP A 36 -0.99 8.59 0.62
C ASP A 36 -0.08 7.41 0.99
N LEU A 37 0.20 6.53 0.03
CA LEU A 37 0.96 5.29 0.23
C LEU A 37 2.35 5.54 0.83
N ARG A 38 3.09 6.54 0.32
CA ARG A 38 4.44 6.86 0.78
C ARG A 38 4.44 7.24 2.26
N THR A 39 3.59 8.20 2.62
CA THR A 39 3.41 8.66 4.01
C THR A 39 3.07 7.48 4.90
N PHE A 40 2.16 6.62 4.43
CA PHE A 40 1.72 5.45 5.18
C PHE A 40 2.84 4.47 5.48
N VAL A 41 3.62 4.10 4.48
CA VAL A 41 4.74 3.19 4.68
C VAL A 41 5.79 3.81 5.59
N PHE A 42 6.12 5.11 5.43
CA PHE A 42 7.11 5.76 6.28
C PHE A 42 6.69 5.84 7.74
N GLU A 43 5.44 6.21 8.03
CA GLU A 43 4.94 6.24 9.41
C GLU A 43 4.99 4.87 10.06
N ILE A 44 4.67 3.83 9.28
CA ILE A 44 4.68 2.46 9.74
C ILE A 44 6.11 1.97 10.02
N LYS A 45 7.07 2.24 9.12
CA LYS A 45 8.48 1.87 9.31
C LYS A 45 9.14 2.55 10.51
N ARG A 46 8.58 3.65 11.02
CA ARG A 46 9.07 4.31 12.25
C ARG A 46 8.71 3.52 13.52
N ARG A 47 7.91 2.46 13.42
CA ARG A 47 7.48 1.63 14.54
C ARG A 47 8.03 0.21 14.41
N GLU A 48 8.20 -0.43 15.55
CA GLU A 48 8.64 -1.83 15.62
C GLU A 48 7.47 -2.82 15.50
N THR A 49 6.23 -2.42 15.83
CA THR A 49 5.07 -3.32 15.92
C THR A 49 3.74 -2.66 15.48
N ILE A 50 2.75 -3.50 15.14
CA ILE A 50 1.38 -3.12 14.70
C ILE A 50 0.38 -3.27 15.87
N PRO A 51 -0.01 -2.21 16.60
CA PRO A 51 -0.93 -2.36 17.72
C PRO A 51 -2.18 -3.19 17.38
N ALA A 52 -2.60 -4.05 18.32
CA ALA A 52 -3.50 -5.17 18.04
C ALA A 52 -4.81 -4.79 17.32
N GLY A 53 -5.39 -3.64 17.66
CA GLY A 53 -6.66 -3.15 17.09
C GLY A 53 -6.62 -2.78 15.61
N GLU A 54 -5.44 -2.73 14.98
CA GLU A 54 -5.32 -2.35 13.57
C GLU A 54 -4.67 -3.43 12.70
N ARG A 55 -4.40 -4.61 13.27
CA ARG A 55 -3.88 -5.75 12.49
C ARG A 55 -4.77 -6.04 11.28
N ASP A 56 -6.08 -6.05 11.48
CA ASP A 56 -7.06 -6.30 10.42
C ASP A 56 -7.02 -5.22 9.33
N ARG A 57 -6.81 -3.95 9.72
CA ARG A 57 -6.68 -2.83 8.78
C ARG A 57 -5.39 -2.93 7.96
N VAL A 58 -4.27 -3.28 8.59
CA VAL A 58 -3.00 -3.50 7.87
C VAL A 58 -3.10 -4.69 6.92
N GLU A 59 -3.74 -5.78 7.34
CA GLU A 59 -3.97 -6.93 6.47
C GLU A 59 -4.91 -6.60 5.31
N GLN A 60 -5.94 -5.79 5.54
CA GLN A 60 -6.79 -5.25 4.47
C GLN A 60 -5.98 -4.38 3.50
N ALA A 61 -5.10 -3.51 4.01
CA ALA A 61 -4.21 -2.69 3.20
C ALA A 61 -3.34 -3.56 2.28
N LYS A 62 -2.69 -4.59 2.83
CA LYS A 62 -1.85 -5.54 2.07
C LYS A 62 -2.67 -6.25 0.99
N ARG A 63 -3.90 -6.69 1.30
CA ARG A 63 -4.80 -7.34 0.32
C ARG A 63 -5.13 -6.40 -0.83
N ASN A 64 -5.49 -5.16 -0.52
CA ASN A 64 -5.79 -4.14 -1.51
C ASN A 64 -4.58 -3.85 -2.41
N LEU A 65 -3.40 -3.63 -1.82
CA LEU A 65 -2.15 -3.43 -2.56
C LEU A 65 -1.82 -4.59 -3.50
N ARG A 66 -1.97 -5.84 -3.06
CA ARG A 66 -1.75 -7.01 -3.91
C ARG A 66 -2.72 -7.07 -5.09
N ARG A 67 -3.97 -6.65 -4.90
CA ARG A 67 -4.95 -6.54 -5.98
C ARG A 67 -4.54 -5.48 -6.99
N GLU A 68 -4.24 -4.27 -6.53
CA GLU A 68 -3.80 -3.15 -7.36
C GLU A 68 -2.53 -3.47 -8.17
N ARG A 69 -1.62 -4.25 -7.56
CA ARG A 69 -0.44 -4.78 -8.24
C ARG A 69 -0.81 -5.67 -9.43
N LEU A 70 -1.73 -6.63 -9.20
CA LEU A 70 -2.18 -7.57 -10.22
C LEU A 70 -2.89 -6.84 -11.36
N GLU A 71 -3.80 -5.92 -11.05
CA GLU A 71 -4.55 -5.15 -12.06
C GLU A 71 -3.62 -4.33 -12.96
N ARG A 72 -2.54 -3.76 -12.40
CA ARG A 72 -1.53 -3.04 -13.20
C ARG A 72 -0.70 -4.00 -14.04
N LEU A 73 -0.38 -5.18 -13.52
CA LEU A 73 0.36 -6.20 -14.26
C LEU A 73 -0.45 -6.67 -15.47
N GLU A 74 -1.72 -7.04 -15.26
CA GLU A 74 -2.66 -7.43 -16.31
C GLU A 74 -2.83 -6.31 -17.36
N ARG A 75 -2.90 -5.05 -16.93
CA ARG A 75 -2.95 -3.91 -17.85
C ARG A 75 -1.69 -3.77 -18.70
N ILE A 76 -0.51 -4.10 -18.17
CA ILE A 76 0.73 -4.20 -18.96
C ILE A 76 0.71 -5.43 -19.86
N GLU A 77 0.18 -6.57 -19.42
CA GLU A 77 0.16 -7.83 -20.16
C GLU A 77 -0.82 -7.83 -21.34
N GLU A 78 -2.01 -7.28 -21.16
CA GLU A 78 -3.12 -7.40 -22.11
C GLU A 78 -3.57 -6.05 -22.70
N GLY A 79 -3.29 -4.94 -22.01
CA GLY A 79 -3.80 -3.63 -22.40
C GLY A 79 -3.19 -3.09 -23.69
N ASP A 80 -3.99 -2.41 -24.50
CA ASP A 80 -3.50 -1.58 -25.60
C ASP A 80 -3.12 -0.18 -25.06
N ILE A 81 -1.89 -0.09 -24.56
CA ILE A 81 -1.36 1.12 -23.91
C ILE A 81 -0.06 1.57 -24.56
N SER A 82 0.25 2.86 -24.46
CA SER A 82 1.54 3.38 -24.94
C SER A 82 2.70 2.90 -24.07
N ARG A 83 3.92 3.03 -24.58
CA ARG A 83 5.13 2.65 -23.85
C ARG A 83 5.25 3.44 -22.54
N GLU A 84 4.97 4.73 -22.60
CA GLU A 84 5.04 5.67 -21.49
C GLU A 84 4.08 5.25 -20.36
N VAL A 85 2.83 4.93 -20.70
CA VAL A 85 1.86 4.43 -19.73
C VAL A 85 2.31 3.10 -19.11
N GLY A 86 2.91 2.21 -19.89
CA GLY A 86 3.47 0.96 -19.36
C GLY A 86 4.65 1.19 -18.40
N ASP A 87 5.50 2.17 -18.68
CA ASP A 87 6.59 2.55 -17.79
C ASP A 87 6.07 3.10 -16.46
N GLU A 88 5.04 3.95 -16.48
CA GLU A 88 4.37 4.44 -15.27
C GLU A 88 3.73 3.32 -14.46
N LEU A 89 3.02 2.39 -15.11
CA LEU A 89 2.43 1.22 -14.46
C LEU A 89 3.51 0.35 -13.82
N ALA A 90 4.60 0.07 -14.53
CA ALA A 90 5.71 -0.72 -14.02
C ALA A 90 6.39 -0.05 -12.81
N GLN A 91 6.61 1.27 -12.86
CA GLN A 91 7.12 2.03 -11.72
C GLN A 91 6.16 1.95 -10.51
N SER A 92 4.86 2.09 -10.77
CA SER A 92 3.83 1.95 -9.74
C SER A 92 3.83 0.55 -9.12
N ILE A 93 3.98 -0.52 -9.91
CA ILE A 93 4.04 -1.90 -9.41
C ILE A 93 5.25 -2.09 -8.49
N ILE A 94 6.45 -1.71 -8.92
CA ILE A 94 7.68 -1.82 -8.10
C ILE A 94 7.52 -1.04 -6.79
N GLY A 95 6.87 0.12 -6.87
CA GLY A 95 6.47 0.93 -5.73
C GLY A 95 5.54 0.23 -4.73
N ILE A 96 4.52 -0.46 -5.24
CA ILE A 96 3.60 -1.27 -4.46
C ILE A 96 4.33 -2.44 -3.80
N ASP A 97 5.22 -3.13 -4.54
CA ASP A 97 6.02 -4.24 -4.00
C ASP A 97 6.93 -3.79 -2.86
N ARG A 98 7.51 -2.59 -2.99
CA ARG A 98 8.28 -1.98 -1.91
C ARG A 98 7.43 -1.65 -0.69
N ALA A 99 6.21 -1.14 -0.89
CA ALA A 99 5.28 -0.88 0.21
C ALA A 99 4.87 -2.18 0.92
N LEU A 100 4.54 -3.23 0.16
CA LEU A 100 4.22 -4.56 0.69
C LEU A 100 5.38 -5.13 1.52
N ASN A 101 6.61 -5.08 1.01
CA ASN A 101 7.80 -5.52 1.74
C ASN A 101 7.96 -4.77 3.08
N ALA A 102 7.71 -3.47 3.11
CA ALA A 102 7.77 -2.69 4.35
C ALA A 102 6.68 -3.12 5.35
N LEU A 103 5.47 -3.39 4.89
CA LEU A 103 4.35 -3.85 5.73
C LEU A 103 4.53 -5.29 6.23
N GLU A 104 5.19 -6.13 5.46
CA GLU A 104 5.53 -7.52 5.81
C GLU A 104 6.72 -7.59 6.78
N SER A 105 7.64 -6.63 6.73
CA SER A 105 8.78 -6.56 7.66
C SER A 105 8.40 -6.27 9.11
N LEU A 106 7.15 -5.84 9.37
CA LEU A 106 6.64 -5.59 10.70
C LEU A 106 6.29 -6.92 11.36
N GLY A 107 6.94 -7.23 12.48
CA GLY A 107 6.65 -8.43 13.24
C GLY A 107 5.23 -8.42 13.83
N PRO A 108 4.67 -9.60 14.14
CA PRO A 108 3.48 -9.68 14.97
C PRO A 108 3.76 -8.96 16.30
N THR A 109 2.84 -8.10 16.73
CA THR A 109 3.01 -7.33 17.96
C THR A 109 3.18 -8.27 19.14
N ASP A 110 4.32 -8.13 19.81
CA ASP A 110 4.64 -8.84 21.03
C ASP A 110 3.79 -8.28 22.17
N LEU A 111 2.82 -9.09 22.63
CA LEU A 111 1.86 -8.72 23.67
C LEU A 111 2.55 -8.40 25.01
N GLU A 112 3.76 -8.93 25.26
CA GLU A 112 4.53 -8.64 26.47
C GLU A 112 5.17 -7.25 26.45
N ARG A 113 5.53 -6.71 25.27
CA ARG A 113 6.08 -5.35 25.13
C ARG A 113 5.02 -4.25 25.23
N GLU A 114 3.73 -4.56 25.06
CA GLU A 114 2.69 -3.53 25.12
C GLU A 114 2.54 -2.88 26.50
N GLN A 115 2.90 -3.58 27.59
CA GLN A 115 2.70 -3.10 28.96
C GLN A 115 3.61 -1.91 29.36
N GLN A 116 4.69 -1.61 28.63
CA GLN A 116 5.68 -0.62 29.06
C GLN A 116 5.59 0.75 28.35
N VAL A 117 4.86 0.88 27.25
CA VAL A 117 4.91 2.09 26.42
C VAL A 117 3.69 2.99 26.68
N GLN A 118 3.88 4.30 26.73
CA GLN A 118 2.81 5.29 26.88
C GLN A 118 1.93 5.36 25.61
N GLN A 119 1.06 4.37 25.38
CA GLN A 119 0.52 4.09 24.03
C GLN A 119 -0.73 4.87 23.61
N ALA A 120 -1.39 5.62 24.50
CA ALA A 120 -2.73 6.13 24.18
C ALA A 120 -2.73 7.23 23.10
N GLN A 121 -1.78 8.18 23.15
CA GLN A 121 -1.70 9.25 22.15
C GLN A 121 -1.14 8.74 20.81
N ASP A 122 -0.15 7.85 20.86
CA ASP A 122 0.41 7.24 19.65
C ASP A 122 -0.55 6.29 18.97
N ARG A 123 -1.41 5.61 19.73
CA ARG A 123 -2.55 4.85 19.19
C ARG A 123 -3.55 5.78 18.53
N LYS A 124 -3.97 6.89 19.18
CA LYS A 124 -4.91 7.85 18.58
C LYS A 124 -4.39 8.47 17.27
N ARG A 125 -3.13 8.90 17.24
CA ARG A 125 -2.52 9.45 16.01
C ARG A 125 -2.52 8.41 14.89
N TRP A 126 -2.22 7.17 15.24
CA TRP A 126 -2.22 6.04 14.31
C TRP A 126 -3.61 5.68 13.80
N MET A 127 -4.63 5.68 14.67
CA MET A 127 -6.04 5.51 14.30
C MET A 127 -6.48 6.56 13.27
N SER A 128 -6.18 7.84 13.53
CA SER A 128 -6.55 8.94 12.63
C SER A 128 -5.84 8.85 11.28
N PHE A 129 -4.62 8.32 11.26
CA PHE A 129 -3.83 8.17 10.06
C PHE A 129 -4.28 6.97 9.22
N LEU A 130 -4.47 5.80 9.84
CA LEU A 130 -4.93 4.60 9.16
C LEU A 130 -6.33 4.75 8.56
N LYS A 131 -7.23 5.50 9.24
CA LYS A 131 -8.54 5.85 8.68
C LYS A 131 -8.42 6.67 7.39
N LYS A 132 -7.53 7.66 7.35
CA LYS A 132 -7.29 8.49 6.17
C LYS A 132 -6.65 7.71 5.02
N ALA A 133 -5.70 6.84 5.35
CA ALA A 133 -4.96 6.06 4.36
C ALA A 133 -5.69 4.79 3.88
N LEU A 134 -6.85 4.43 4.45
CA LEU A 134 -7.65 3.29 4.00
C LEU A 134 -9.02 3.70 3.46
N GLY A 135 -9.25 5.02 3.33
CA GLY A 135 -10.41 5.60 2.68
C GLY A 135 -11.78 5.21 3.26
N GLN A 136 -11.83 4.66 4.48
CA GLN A 136 -13.07 4.72 5.25
C GLN A 136 -13.30 6.17 5.71
N GLU A 137 -13.82 7.01 4.81
CA GLU A 137 -14.75 8.02 5.24
C GLU A 137 -15.92 7.28 5.89
N ASP A 138 -16.20 7.62 7.14
CA ASP A 138 -17.37 7.14 7.87
C ASP A 138 -18.62 7.45 7.02
N ASP A 139 -19.13 6.45 6.30
CA ASP A 139 -20.41 6.44 5.60
C ASP A 139 -21.58 6.40 6.60
N ALA A 140 -21.51 7.25 7.63
CA ALA A 140 -22.37 7.26 8.80
C ALA A 140 -23.03 8.62 9.08
N SER A 141 -22.96 9.59 8.15
CA SER A 141 -23.69 10.86 8.30
C SER A 141 -24.80 11.09 7.27
N ALA A 142 -24.93 10.22 6.26
CA ALA A 142 -25.97 10.34 5.23
C ALA A 142 -27.15 9.38 5.43
N ARG A 143 -27.69 9.27 6.65
CA ARG A 143 -29.05 8.73 6.87
C ARG A 143 -29.88 9.66 7.74
N ARG A 144 -30.43 10.68 7.06
CA ARG A 144 -31.82 11.14 7.14
C ARG A 144 -32.67 10.50 8.25
N GLY A 145 -33.11 11.32 9.21
CA GLY A 145 -34.30 10.99 10.02
C GLY A 145 -34.42 11.74 11.34
N ARG A 146 -34.82 13.02 11.32
CA ARG A 146 -36.19 13.46 11.63
C ARG A 146 -36.33 14.96 11.42
#